data_AF-A0A7W4PV19-F1
#
_entry.id   AF-A0A7W4PV19-F1
#
_cell.length_a   1.000
_cell.length_b   1.000
_cell.length_c   1.000
_cell.angle_alpha   90.00
_cell.angle_beta   90.00
_cell.angle_gamma   90.00
#
_symmetry.space_group_name_H-M   'P 1'
#
loop_
_entity.id
_entity.type
_entity.pdbx_description
1 polymer ?
#
loop_
_entity_poly.entity_id
_entity_poly.type
_entity_poly.pdbx_seq_one_letter_code
_entity_poly.pdbx_strand_id
1 'polypeptide(L)'
;NGHPNPKWNGATMRDSSDYLVNTFFAAVRKKLNRDGLRWYGIRTVEPHHDGTVHWHMMVFAHPEEIDTIVSHTRDIAIQEDRHELGDDITPRFKAEYVDGSKGTPTSYIATYIGKNLDSRAV
;
A
#
# COMPACT_ATOMS: atom_id res chain seq x y z
N ASN A 1 -20.24 8.17 11.89
CA ASN A 1 -19.96 9.03 13.06
C ASN A 1 -18.46 9.24 13.18
N GLY A 2 -17.91 10.22 12.46
CA GLY A 2 -16.48 10.51 12.46
C GLY A 2 -16.14 11.47 13.59
N HIS A 3 -15.68 10.94 14.71
CA HIS A 3 -15.03 11.76 15.73
C HIS A 3 -13.59 12.05 15.28
N PRO A 4 -13.07 13.27 15.51
CA PRO A 4 -11.67 13.57 15.24
C PRO A 4 -10.77 12.56 15.97
N ASN A 5 -9.84 11.94 15.25
CA ASN A 5 -8.88 11.04 15.88
C ASN A 5 -7.97 11.88 16.81
N PRO A 6 -8.00 11.65 18.14
CA PRO A 6 -7.20 12.43 19.08
C PRO A 6 -5.69 12.22 18.90
N LYS A 7 -5.28 11.18 18.16
CA LYS A 7 -3.88 10.93 17.78
C LYS A 7 -3.44 11.70 16.52
N TRP A 8 -4.34 12.37 15.81
CA TRP A 8 -3.96 13.09 14.59
C TRP A 8 -3.06 14.29 14.93
N ASN A 9 -1.85 14.27 14.39
CA ASN A 9 -0.81 15.29 14.57
C ASN A 9 -0.95 16.53 13.66
N GLY A 10 -2.04 16.66 12.90
CA GLY A 10 -2.24 17.76 11.95
C GLY A 10 -1.56 17.58 10.59
N ALA A 11 -1.04 16.39 10.27
CA ALA A 11 -0.48 16.07 8.95
C ALA A 11 -1.48 16.36 7.82
N THR A 12 -0.99 16.93 6.73
CA THR A 12 -1.77 17.24 5.53
C THR A 12 -1.80 16.07 4.55
N MET A 13 -2.71 16.13 3.57
CA MET A 13 -2.73 15.26 2.39
C MET A 13 -1.36 15.06 1.75
N ARG A 14 -0.62 16.18 1.64
CA ARG A 14 0.69 16.22 1.00
C ARG A 14 1.72 15.49 1.84
N ASP A 15 1.70 15.69 3.16
CA ASP A 15 2.62 15.01 4.07
C ASP A 15 2.43 13.49 4.00
N SER A 16 1.18 13.02 3.97
CA SER A 16 0.87 11.59 3.80
C SER A 16 1.36 11.04 2.46
N SER A 17 1.20 11.79 1.37
CA SER A 17 1.74 11.40 0.05
C SER A 17 3.27 11.37 0.03
N ASP A 18 3.91 12.40 0.59
CA ASP A 18 5.36 12.51 0.63
C ASP A 18 5.99 11.43 1.49
N TYR A 19 5.34 11.05 2.61
CA TYR A 19 5.73 9.90 3.42
C TYR A 19 5.74 8.60 2.60
N LEU A 20 4.66 8.30 1.89
CA LEU A 20 4.56 7.06 1.12
C LEU A 20 5.61 7.00 0.00
N VAL A 21 5.90 8.11 -0.67
CA VAL A 21 6.90 8.17 -1.75
C VAL A 21 8.33 8.16 -1.22
N ASN A 22 8.66 9.10 -0.32
CA ASN A 22 10.04 9.44 0.02
C ASN A 22 10.57 8.62 1.20
N THR A 23 9.69 8.11 2.06
CA THR A 23 10.08 7.28 3.21
C THR A 23 9.82 5.82 2.89
N PHE A 24 8.55 5.43 2.77
CA PHE A 24 8.16 4.03 2.60
C PHE A 24 8.72 3.41 1.31
N PHE A 25 8.36 3.97 0.14
CA PHE A 25 8.72 3.36 -1.14
C PHE A 25 10.20 3.46 -1.45
N ALA A 26 10.87 4.54 -1.02
CA ALA A 26 12.32 4.66 -1.14
C ALA A 26 13.04 3.56 -0.34
N ALA A 27 12.60 3.28 0.88
CA ALA A 27 13.14 2.20 1.71
C ALA A 27 12.90 0.81 1.08
N VAL A 28 11.69 0.56 0.57
CA VAL A 28 11.36 -0.70 -0.13
C VAL A 28 12.26 -0.89 -1.34
N ARG A 29 12.35 0.11 -2.23
CA ARG A 29 13.21 0.03 -3.43
C ARG A 29 14.67 -0.22 -3.08
N LYS A 30 15.19 0.45 -2.05
CA LYS A 30 16.57 0.26 -1.57
C LYS A 30 16.79 -1.17 -1.07
N LYS A 31 15.85 -1.71 -0.29
CA LYS A 31 15.90 -3.08 0.25
C LYS A 31 15.87 -4.13 -0.87
N LEU A 32 14.90 -4.03 -1.79
CA LEU A 32 14.80 -4.96 -2.91
C LEU A 32 16.04 -4.91 -3.81
N ASN A 33 16.57 -3.71 -4.08
CA ASN A 33 17.77 -3.58 -4.89
C ASN A 33 19.01 -4.24 -4.25
N ARG A 34 19.21 -4.03 -2.94
CA ARG A 34 20.33 -4.64 -2.21
C ARG A 34 20.27 -6.17 -2.22
N ASP A 35 19.07 -6.71 -2.15
CA ASP A 35 18.83 -8.15 -2.03
C ASP A 35 18.64 -8.82 -3.42
N GLY A 36 18.82 -8.08 -4.51
CA GLY A 36 18.71 -8.61 -5.89
C GLY A 36 17.29 -8.84 -6.40
N LEU A 37 16.27 -8.55 -5.59
CA LEU A 37 14.87 -8.82 -5.88
C LEU A 37 14.31 -7.83 -6.89
N ARG A 38 13.39 -8.30 -7.73
CA ARG A 38 12.74 -7.45 -8.75
C ARG A 38 11.24 -7.68 -8.77
N TRP A 39 10.51 -6.57 -8.90
CA TRP A 39 9.09 -6.58 -9.15
C TRP A 39 8.73 -5.58 -10.25
N TYR A 40 7.55 -5.74 -10.83
CA TYR A 40 6.93 -4.74 -11.68
C TYR A 40 5.43 -4.72 -11.39
N GLY A 41 4.73 -3.65 -11.75
CA GLY A 41 3.32 -3.54 -11.43
C GLY A 41 2.79 -2.13 -11.48
N ILE A 42 1.63 -1.95 -10.87
CA ILE A 42 0.95 -0.66 -10.79
C ILE A 42 0.68 -0.28 -9.34
N ARG A 43 0.59 1.03 -9.12
CA ARG A 43 0.20 1.65 -7.86
C ARG A 43 -0.91 2.64 -8.14
N THR A 44 -1.98 2.59 -7.37
CA THR A 44 -3.00 3.64 -7.31
C THR A 44 -2.97 4.32 -5.95
N VAL A 45 -3.42 5.57 -5.92
CA VAL A 45 -3.55 6.37 -4.71
C VAL A 45 -5.04 6.63 -4.53
N GLU A 46 -5.57 6.31 -3.36
CA GLU A 46 -6.96 6.59 -3.00
C GLU A 46 -6.94 7.39 -1.69
N PRO A 47 -7.65 8.53 -1.61
CA PRO A 47 -7.82 9.23 -0.35
C PRO A 47 -8.87 8.53 0.51
N HIS A 48 -8.62 8.44 1.81
CA HIS A 48 -9.65 8.17 2.80
C HIS A 48 -10.67 9.32 2.86
N HIS A 49 -11.78 9.10 3.57
CA HIS A 49 -12.80 10.15 3.78
C HIS A 49 -12.25 11.40 4.50
N ASP A 50 -11.21 11.24 5.31
CA ASP A 50 -10.49 12.35 5.97
C ASP A 50 -9.36 12.93 5.10
N GLY A 51 -9.20 12.37 3.89
CA GLY A 51 -8.21 12.76 2.90
C GLY A 51 -6.87 12.01 3.01
N THR A 52 -6.57 11.34 4.12
CA THR A 52 -5.32 10.58 4.25
C THR A 52 -5.16 9.60 3.10
N VAL A 53 -4.05 9.65 2.37
CA VAL A 53 -3.87 8.79 1.18
C VAL A 53 -3.40 7.40 1.59
N HIS A 54 -3.96 6.36 0.96
CA HIS A 54 -3.45 4.99 1.00
C HIS A 54 -3.10 4.50 -0.40
N TRP A 55 -2.16 3.56 -0.47
CA TRP A 55 -1.74 2.95 -1.73
C TRP A 55 -2.36 1.57 -1.88
N HIS A 56 -2.93 1.32 -3.06
CA HIS A 56 -3.19 -0.04 -3.53
C HIS A 56 -2.15 -0.39 -4.59
N MET A 57 -1.55 -1.57 -4.46
CA MET A 57 -0.49 -2.02 -5.37
C MET A 57 -0.85 -3.39 -5.95
N MET A 58 -0.75 -3.50 -7.27
CA MET A 58 -0.73 -4.78 -7.98
C MET A 58 0.71 -5.02 -8.41
N VAL A 59 1.28 -6.13 -7.99
CA VAL A 59 2.70 -6.41 -8.15
C VAL A 59 2.89 -7.82 -8.71
N PHE A 60 3.80 -7.93 -9.66
CA PHE A 60 4.28 -9.17 -10.25
C PHE A 60 5.77 -9.33 -9.91
N ALA A 61 6.13 -10.52 -9.46
CA ALA A 61 7.51 -10.91 -9.18
C ALA A 61 7.68 -12.40 -9.51
N HIS A 62 8.93 -12.87 -9.52
CA HIS A 62 9.19 -14.29 -9.72
C HIS A 62 8.60 -15.11 -8.54
N PRO A 63 7.94 -16.26 -8.75
CA PRO A 63 7.25 -17.00 -7.68
C PRO A 63 8.06 -17.24 -6.40
N GLU A 64 9.34 -17.62 -6.50
CA GLU A 64 10.19 -17.81 -5.31
C GLU A 64 10.56 -16.52 -4.57
N GLU A 65 10.39 -15.35 -5.20
CA GLU A 65 10.72 -14.06 -4.61
C GLU A 65 9.54 -13.42 -3.87
N ILE A 66 8.29 -13.84 -4.17
CA ILE A 66 7.07 -13.13 -3.72
C ILE A 66 7.03 -13.02 -2.19
N ASP A 67 7.26 -14.11 -1.46
CA ASP A 67 7.17 -14.10 0.00
C ASP A 67 8.24 -13.22 0.64
N THR A 68 9.44 -13.21 0.07
CA THR A 68 10.55 -12.36 0.54
C THR A 68 10.22 -10.88 0.31
N ILE A 69 9.71 -10.56 -0.88
CA ILE A 69 9.26 -9.22 -1.24
C ILE A 69 8.14 -8.74 -0.33
N VAL A 70 7.12 -9.58 -0.08
CA VAL A 70 6.01 -9.28 0.83
C VAL A 70 6.52 -9.05 2.24
N SER A 71 7.44 -9.89 2.75
CA SER A 71 8.03 -9.70 4.07
C SER A 71 8.77 -8.37 4.17
N HIS A 72 9.66 -8.05 3.23
CA HIS A 72 10.40 -6.79 3.26
C HIS A 72 9.49 -5.57 3.20
N THR A 73 8.47 -5.62 2.35
CA THR A 73 7.51 -4.52 2.22
C THR A 73 6.71 -4.35 3.51
N ARG A 74 6.22 -5.44 4.10
CA ARG A 74 5.52 -5.45 5.38
C ARG A 74 6.39 -4.88 6.50
N ASP A 75 7.62 -5.39 6.65
CA ASP A 75 8.50 -5.03 7.75
C ASP A 75 8.84 -3.53 7.72
N ILE A 76 9.00 -2.96 6.51
CA ILE A 76 9.18 -1.51 6.32
C ILE A 76 7.88 -0.74 6.59
N ALA A 77 6.73 -1.22 6.09
CA ALA A 77 5.43 -0.55 6.25
C ALA A 77 5.03 -0.37 7.71
N ILE A 78 5.38 -1.34 8.57
CA ILE A 78 5.02 -1.34 9.99
C ILE A 78 6.10 -0.77 10.89
N GLN A 79 7.28 -0.41 10.35
CA GLN A 79 8.46 -0.10 11.17
C GLN A 79 8.27 1.12 12.07
N GLU A 80 7.73 2.22 11.53
CA GLU A 80 7.62 3.50 12.23
C GLU A 80 6.66 3.42 13.42
N ASP A 81 5.54 2.72 13.25
CA ASP A 81 4.45 2.66 14.23
C ASP A 81 4.23 1.28 14.82
N ARG A 82 5.26 0.41 14.79
CA ARG A 82 5.13 -0.99 15.20
C ARG A 82 4.55 -1.15 16.60
N HIS A 83 4.93 -0.26 17.50
CA HIS A 83 4.50 -0.28 18.90
C HIS A 83 3.01 0.03 19.07
N GLU A 84 2.37 0.72 18.11
CA GLU A 84 0.94 1.06 18.17
C GLU A 84 0.02 -0.03 17.61
N LEU A 85 0.54 -0.93 16.76
CA LEU A 85 -0.27 -1.89 16.00
C LEU A 85 -0.70 -3.12 16.81
N GLY A 86 -0.05 -3.40 17.95
CA GLY A 86 -0.28 -4.65 18.68
C GLY A 86 -0.11 -5.86 17.76
N ASP A 87 -1.10 -6.75 17.76
CA ASP A 87 -1.12 -7.96 16.91
C ASP A 87 -1.72 -7.71 15.51
N ASP A 88 -2.52 -6.65 15.34
CA ASP A 88 -3.18 -6.33 14.08
C ASP A 88 -2.40 -5.27 13.28
N ILE A 89 -1.68 -5.75 12.27
CA ILE A 89 -0.91 -4.89 11.37
C ILE A 89 -1.70 -4.41 10.15
N THR A 90 -2.95 -4.86 9.96
CA THR A 90 -3.77 -4.52 8.79
C THR A 90 -4.04 -3.02 8.61
N PRO A 91 -4.01 -2.16 9.65
CA PRO A 91 -4.06 -0.71 9.47
C PRO A 91 -2.87 -0.12 8.68
N ARG A 92 -1.76 -0.86 8.55
CA ARG A 92 -0.54 -0.41 7.85
C ARG A 92 -0.14 -1.26 6.67
N PHE A 93 -0.46 -2.55 6.68
CA PHE A 93 -0.10 -3.44 5.59
C PHE A 93 -1.06 -4.62 5.46
N LYS A 94 -1.54 -4.86 4.24
CA LYS A 94 -2.28 -6.06 3.86
C LYS A 94 -1.78 -6.53 2.50
N ALA A 95 -1.50 -7.82 2.39
CA ALA A 95 -1.14 -8.47 1.14
C ALA A 95 -2.08 -9.64 0.87
N GLU A 96 -2.50 -9.78 -0.38
CA GLU A 96 -3.32 -10.89 -0.86
C GLU A 96 -2.66 -11.47 -2.11
N TYR A 97 -2.47 -12.79 -2.12
CA TYR A 97 -1.91 -13.50 -3.26
C TYR A 97 -3.01 -13.75 -4.29
N VAL A 98 -2.82 -13.24 -5.50
CA VAL A 98 -3.68 -13.47 -6.65
C VAL A 98 -3.15 -14.69 -7.39
N ASP A 99 -3.92 -15.76 -7.40
CA ASP A 99 -3.70 -16.91 -8.27
C ASP A 99 -4.67 -16.84 -9.48
N GLY A 100 -4.45 -17.69 -10.48
CA GLY A 100 -5.27 -17.72 -11.70
C GLY A 100 -6.76 -18.04 -11.48
N SER A 101 -7.16 -18.47 -10.28
CA SER A 101 -8.57 -18.70 -9.92
C SER A 101 -9.28 -17.44 -9.39
N LYS A 102 -8.53 -16.43 -8.94
CA LYS A 102 -9.07 -15.17 -8.38
C LYS A 102 -9.28 -14.07 -9.42
N GLY A 103 -9.14 -14.40 -10.71
CA GLY A 103 -9.34 -13.50 -11.84
C GLY A 103 -8.04 -13.10 -12.54
N THR A 104 -8.16 -12.36 -13.64
CA THR A 104 -6.99 -11.83 -14.35
C THR A 104 -6.45 -10.61 -13.62
N PRO A 105 -5.13 -10.36 -13.63
CA PRO A 105 -4.58 -9.12 -13.10
C PRO A 105 -5.24 -7.87 -13.73
N THR A 106 -5.63 -7.96 -15.00
CA THR A 106 -6.37 -6.93 -15.73
C THR A 106 -7.74 -6.63 -15.11
N SER A 107 -8.51 -7.65 -14.71
CA SER A 107 -9.83 -7.44 -14.08
C SER A 107 -9.74 -6.77 -12.71
N TYR A 108 -8.67 -7.02 -11.95
CA TYR A 108 -8.41 -6.31 -10.71
C TYR A 108 -8.08 -4.86 -10.99
N ILE A 109 -7.14 -4.59 -11.91
CA ILE A 109 -6.78 -3.21 -12.31
C ILE A 109 -8.01 -2.43 -12.79
N ALA A 110 -8.86 -3.03 -13.62
CA ALA A 110 -10.09 -2.42 -14.13
C ALA A 110 -11.07 -2.06 -13.00
N THR A 111 -11.21 -2.92 -11.98
CA THR A 111 -12.06 -2.65 -10.82
C THR A 111 -11.59 -1.40 -10.04
N TYR A 112 -10.27 -1.24 -9.85
CA TYR A 112 -9.73 -0.11 -9.10
C TYR A 112 -9.69 1.18 -9.91
N ILE A 113 -9.41 1.12 -11.21
CA ILE A 113 -9.57 2.28 -12.10
C ILE A 113 -11.04 2.71 -12.14
N GLY A 114 -11.97 1.75 -12.27
CA GLY A 114 -13.40 1.98 -12.26
C GLY A 114 -13.87 2.69 -10.99
N LYS A 115 -13.51 2.21 -9.80
CA LYS A 115 -13.84 2.87 -8.52
C LYS A 115 -13.33 4.31 -8.42
N ASN A 116 -12.14 4.58 -8.95
CA ASN A 116 -11.58 5.93 -8.96
C ASN A 116 -12.31 6.86 -9.96
N LEU A 117 -12.80 6.33 -11.08
CA LEU A 117 -13.56 7.10 -12.08
C LEU A 117 -15.02 7.34 -11.67
N ASP A 118 -15.66 6.37 -11.01
CA ASP A 118 -17.07 6.45 -10.56
C ASP A 118 -17.26 7.36 -9.34
N SER A 119 -16.16 7.75 -8.68
CA SER A 119 -16.17 8.73 -7.59
C SER A 119 -16.48 10.18 -8.03
N ARG A 120 -16.71 10.41 -9.34
CA ARG A 120 -17.19 11.68 -9.91
C ARG A 120 -18.60 11.53 -10.50
N ALA A 121 -19.57 11.35 -9.61
CA ALA A 121 -20.98 11.58 -9.94
C ALA A 121 -21.70 12.22 -8.73
N VAL A 122 -21.22 13.40 -8.31
CA VAL A 122 -22.03 14.43 -7.62
C VAL A 122 -21.51 15.80 -7.98
#